data_AF-A0A9Q4D3Q9-F1
#
_entry.id   AF-A0A9Q4D3Q9-F1
#
_cell.length_a   1.000
_cell.length_b   1.000
_cell.length_c   1.000
_cell.angle_alpha   90.00
_cell.angle_beta   90.00
_cell.angle_gamma   90.00
#
_symmetry.space_group_name_H-M   'P 1'
#
loop_
_entity.id
_entity.type
_entity.pdbx_description
1 polymer ?
#
loop_
_entity_poly.entity_id
_entity_poly.type
_entity_poly.pdbx_seq_one_letter_code
_entity_poly.pdbx_strand_id
1 'polypeptide(L)'
;MKVGRYIGLLILGGIVGGIIGGVIGVAQNFNIKRLLLFADFKNSVTISMISTILTLILVLTAYVYLRSAFKNKKVLESNIYDEEADLYERNYNIHFNRAQILIIISNVVAFLNLFIIVLGHGSLNVYFIALIPFCVTAIMYIINGIYIHKIDSRMPKLGEKNYTEKRLSLMDEGERHITLKSLFKVNVVTISLIIFGIVILYAYSMLTNSNQSIGMLVLIIIFIYNSLTYTFKVAKYYKN
;
A
#
# COMPACT_ATOMS: atom_id res chain seq x y z
N MET A 1 15.76 17.78 8.61
CA MET A 1 15.96 16.34 8.32
C MET A 1 14.64 15.59 8.52
N LYS A 2 13.94 15.21 7.45
CA LYS A 2 12.62 14.56 7.55
C LYS A 2 12.55 13.16 6.90
N VAL A 3 13.50 12.85 6.02
CA VAL A 3 13.69 11.51 5.43
C VAL A 3 14.10 10.48 6.49
N GLY A 4 14.88 10.88 7.51
CA GLY A 4 15.32 10.00 8.59
C GLY A 4 14.19 9.41 9.45
N ARG A 5 13.03 10.07 9.55
CA ARG A 5 11.87 9.54 10.30
C ARG A 5 11.18 8.39 9.55
N TYR A 6 11.08 8.49 8.23
CA TYR A 6 10.49 7.43 7.40
C TYR A 6 11.46 6.26 7.20
N ILE A 7 12.75 6.54 7.04
CA ILE A 7 13.80 5.52 7.09
C ILE A 7 13.80 4.82 8.46
N GLY A 8 13.65 5.58 9.56
CA GLY A 8 13.54 5.02 10.90
C GLY A 8 12.33 4.10 11.07
N LEU A 9 11.16 4.48 10.54
CA LEU A 9 9.96 3.62 10.54
C LEU A 9 10.13 2.36 9.65
N LEU A 10 10.83 2.48 8.52
CA LEU A 10 11.18 1.33 7.67
C LEU A 10 12.15 0.37 8.37
N ILE A 11 13.19 0.89 9.02
CA ILE A 11 14.15 0.10 9.80
C ILE A 11 13.44 -0.58 10.97
N LEU A 12 12.57 0.14 11.68
CA LEU A 12 11.83 -0.40 12.82
C LEU A 12 10.82 -1.47 12.36
N GLY A 13 10.15 -1.27 11.22
CA GLY A 13 9.33 -2.29 10.57
C GLY A 13 10.14 -3.51 10.10
N GLY A 14 11.35 -3.30 9.59
CA GLY A 14 12.28 -4.37 9.20
C GLY A 14 12.82 -5.17 10.38
N ILE A 15 13.10 -4.53 11.51
CA ILE A 15 13.54 -5.19 12.75
C ILE A 15 12.39 -6.01 13.35
N VAL A 16 11.20 -5.42 13.47
CA VAL A 16 10.01 -6.14 13.97
C VAL A 16 9.65 -7.29 13.03
N GLY A 17 9.66 -7.06 11.72
CA GLY A 17 9.44 -8.11 10.72
C GLY A 17 10.52 -9.19 10.71
N GLY A 18 11.79 -8.83 10.96
CA GLY A 18 12.91 -9.76 11.06
C GLY A 18 12.88 -10.63 12.31
N ILE A 19 12.48 -10.07 13.45
CA ILE A 19 12.28 -10.82 14.70
C ILE A 19 11.10 -11.79 14.54
N ILE A 20 9.98 -11.32 13.98
CA ILE A 20 8.81 -12.17 13.73
C ILE A 20 9.13 -13.26 12.69
N GLY A 21 9.83 -12.92 11.61
CA GLY A 21 10.29 -13.86 10.60
C GLY A 21 11.30 -14.89 11.13
N GLY A 22 12.19 -14.48 12.03
CA GLY A 22 13.13 -15.38 12.71
C GLY A 22 12.44 -16.38 13.62
N VAL A 23 11.41 -15.95 14.36
CA VAL A 23 10.58 -16.84 15.20
C VAL A 23 9.76 -17.82 14.34
N ILE A 24 9.24 -17.38 13.19
CA ILE A 24 8.52 -18.24 12.24
C ILE A 24 9.46 -19.26 11.58
N GLY A 25 10.70 -18.87 11.25
CA GLY A 25 11.70 -19.77 10.67
C GLY A 25 12.06 -20.94 11.59
N VAL A 26 12.01 -20.73 12.90
CA VAL A 26 12.21 -21.80 13.91
C VAL A 26 10.97 -22.71 14.05
N ALA A 27 9.78 -22.22 13.69
CA ALA A 27 8.52 -22.96 13.81
C ALA A 27 8.14 -23.84 12.58
N GLN A 28 8.94 -23.81 11.50
CA GLN A 28 8.63 -24.50 10.23
C GLN A 28 8.82 -26.02 10.21
N ASN A 29 9.11 -26.67 11.35
CA ASN A 29 9.30 -28.12 11.43
C ASN A 29 8.01 -28.97 11.36
N PHE A 30 6.85 -28.40 11.02
CA PHE A 30 5.58 -29.14 10.94
C PHE A 30 5.15 -29.46 9.50
N ASN A 31 5.03 -30.77 9.23
CA ASN A 31 4.77 -31.39 7.92
C ASN A 31 3.34 -31.14 7.38
N ILE A 32 3.18 -30.19 6.45
CA ILE A 32 2.01 -30.09 5.52
C ILE A 32 2.50 -30.28 4.07
N LYS A 33 3.49 -31.15 3.88
CA LYS A 33 4.33 -31.19 2.67
C LYS A 33 3.68 -31.74 1.39
N ARG A 34 2.45 -32.26 1.41
CA ARG A 34 1.96 -33.10 0.29
C ARG A 34 0.79 -32.56 -0.53
N LEU A 35 0.15 -31.46 -0.13
CA LEU A 35 -1.02 -30.89 -0.87
C LEU A 35 -0.74 -29.56 -1.59
N LEU A 36 0.41 -28.92 -1.32
CA LEU A 36 0.73 -27.54 -1.77
C LEU A 36 2.02 -27.42 -2.60
N LEU A 37 2.55 -28.53 -3.12
CA LEU A 37 3.81 -28.56 -3.89
C LEU A 37 3.67 -27.97 -5.31
N PHE A 38 3.34 -26.68 -5.40
CA PHE A 38 3.59 -25.87 -6.59
C PHE A 38 4.87 -25.03 -6.45
N ALA A 39 5.42 -24.85 -5.24
CA ALA A 39 6.63 -24.05 -4.99
C ALA A 39 7.93 -24.85 -5.07
N ASP A 40 8.11 -25.60 -6.15
CA ASP A 40 9.47 -25.89 -6.56
C ASP A 40 10.20 -24.56 -6.82
N PHE A 41 11.50 -24.52 -6.55
CA PHE A 41 12.32 -23.32 -6.75
C PHE A 41 12.12 -22.73 -8.15
N LYS A 42 12.09 -23.60 -9.17
CA LYS A 42 11.88 -23.22 -10.57
C LYS A 42 10.54 -22.50 -10.77
N ASN A 43 9.43 -23.09 -10.29
CA ASN A 43 8.10 -22.50 -10.43
C ASN A 43 7.98 -21.17 -9.69
N SER A 44 8.56 -21.09 -8.50
CA SER A 44 8.57 -19.89 -7.67
C SER A 44 9.33 -18.73 -8.33
N VAL A 45 10.45 -19.04 -8.98
CA VAL A 45 11.22 -18.09 -9.80
C VAL A 45 10.39 -17.67 -11.03
N THR A 46 9.75 -18.61 -11.73
CA THR A 46 8.91 -18.31 -12.89
C THR A 46 7.75 -17.38 -12.54
N ILE A 47 7.02 -17.65 -11.46
CA ILE A 47 5.91 -16.81 -10.97
C ILE A 47 6.42 -15.41 -10.62
N SER A 48 7.55 -15.31 -9.92
CA SER A 48 8.15 -14.02 -9.56
C SER A 48 8.62 -13.24 -10.78
N MET A 49 9.17 -13.91 -11.80
CA MET A 49 9.59 -13.28 -13.05
C MET A 49 8.39 -12.74 -13.84
N ILE A 50 7.33 -13.55 -14.01
CA ILE A 50 6.08 -13.12 -14.66
C ILE A 50 5.48 -11.91 -13.93
N SER A 51 5.39 -12.00 -12.60
CA SER A 51 4.88 -10.90 -11.76
C SER A 51 5.71 -9.64 -11.91
N THR A 52 7.04 -9.76 -12.02
CA THR A 52 7.94 -8.62 -12.22
C THR A 52 7.71 -7.96 -13.57
N ILE A 53 7.62 -8.74 -14.65
CA ILE A 53 7.37 -8.22 -16.00
C ILE A 53 6.02 -7.51 -16.06
N LEU A 54 4.97 -8.13 -15.53
CA LEU A 54 3.64 -7.53 -15.45
C LEU A 54 3.65 -6.22 -14.65
N THR A 55 4.31 -6.23 -13.50
CA THR A 55 4.45 -5.05 -12.65
C THR A 55 5.19 -3.92 -13.36
N LEU A 56 6.26 -4.23 -14.11
CA LEU A 56 7.01 -3.26 -14.91
C LEU A 56 6.14 -2.63 -15.99
N ILE A 57 5.35 -3.42 -16.71
CA ILE A 57 4.42 -2.91 -17.74
C ILE A 57 3.41 -1.95 -17.11
N LEU A 58 2.81 -2.32 -15.97
CA LEU A 58 1.84 -1.49 -15.25
C LEU A 58 2.46 -0.20 -14.72
N VAL A 59 3.68 -0.26 -14.17
CA VAL A 59 4.40 0.90 -13.65
C VAL A 59 4.84 1.84 -14.77
N LEU A 60 5.34 1.32 -15.89
CA LEU A 60 5.72 2.13 -17.05
C LEU A 60 4.52 2.83 -17.67
N THR A 61 3.39 2.13 -17.83
CA THR A 61 2.14 2.73 -18.31
C THR A 61 1.62 3.79 -17.34
N ALA A 62 1.66 3.54 -16.03
CA ALA A 62 1.32 4.54 -15.02
C ALA A 62 2.22 5.78 -15.12
N TYR A 63 3.53 5.60 -15.33
CA TYR A 63 4.47 6.70 -15.50
C TYR A 63 4.18 7.55 -16.74
N VAL A 64 3.82 6.93 -17.86
CA VAL A 64 3.39 7.65 -19.07
C VAL A 64 2.16 8.52 -18.77
N TYR A 65 1.14 7.97 -18.12
CA TYR A 65 -0.05 8.72 -17.73
C TYR A 65 0.25 9.87 -16.76
N LEU A 66 1.14 9.64 -15.79
CA LEU A 66 1.57 10.66 -14.84
C LEU A 66 2.31 11.81 -15.54
N ARG A 67 3.15 11.51 -16.53
CA ARG A 67 3.83 12.50 -17.35
C ARG A 67 2.85 13.31 -18.21
N SER A 68 1.84 12.67 -18.78
CA SER A 68 0.77 13.34 -19.52
C SER A 68 -0.04 14.27 -18.63
N ALA A 69 -0.40 13.83 -17.42
CA ALA A 69 -1.07 14.67 -16.44
C ALA A 69 -0.23 15.92 -16.11
N PHE A 70 1.07 15.74 -15.85
CA PHE A 70 1.98 16.85 -15.61
C PHE A 70 2.07 17.83 -16.80
N LYS A 71 2.10 17.33 -18.03
CA LYS A 71 2.09 18.17 -19.24
C LYS A 71 0.81 19.02 -19.31
N ASN A 72 -0.36 18.41 -19.11
CA ASN A 72 -1.63 19.13 -19.15
C ASN A 72 -1.72 20.19 -18.03
N LYS A 73 -1.19 19.90 -16.84
CA LYS A 73 -1.16 20.87 -15.75
C LYS A 73 -0.30 22.09 -16.07
N LYS A 74 0.88 21.89 -16.67
CA LYS A 74 1.74 23.00 -17.12
C LYS A 74 1.06 23.90 -18.17
N VAL A 75 0.27 23.30 -19.04
CA VAL A 75 -0.47 24.01 -20.08
C VAL A 75 -1.57 24.85 -19.41
N LEU A 76 -2.30 24.30 -18.44
CA LEU A 76 -3.28 25.05 -17.63
C LEU A 76 -2.66 26.27 -16.92
N GLU A 77 -1.42 26.15 -16.43
CA GLU A 77 -0.69 27.25 -15.77
C GLU A 77 -0.24 28.36 -16.74
N SER A 78 -0.30 28.14 -18.06
CA SER A 78 0.17 29.10 -19.07
C SER A 78 -0.86 30.16 -19.51
N ASN A 79 -1.92 30.37 -18.72
CA ASN A 79 -3.01 31.34 -18.93
C ASN A 79 -3.74 31.15 -20.27
N ILE A 80 -4.51 30.06 -20.35
CA ILE A 80 -5.30 29.68 -21.52
C ILE A 80 -6.75 30.14 -21.34
N TYR A 81 -7.46 30.39 -22.45
CA TYR A 81 -8.88 30.75 -22.47
C TYR A 81 -9.77 29.64 -21.89
N ASP A 82 -10.90 30.03 -21.28
CA ASP A 82 -11.77 29.17 -20.45
C ASP A 82 -12.15 27.82 -21.10
N GLU A 83 -12.51 27.81 -22.39
CA GLU A 83 -12.97 26.58 -23.06
C GLU A 83 -11.85 25.54 -23.27
N GLU A 84 -10.62 26.00 -23.51
CA GLU A 84 -9.44 25.13 -23.59
C GLU A 84 -8.95 24.75 -22.18
N ALA A 85 -9.09 25.64 -21.19
CA ALA A 85 -8.73 25.37 -19.80
C ALA A 85 -9.51 24.19 -19.22
N ASP A 86 -10.83 24.13 -19.45
CA ASP A 86 -11.70 23.02 -19.04
C ASP A 86 -11.25 21.68 -19.62
N LEU A 87 -10.85 21.66 -20.90
CA LEU A 87 -10.35 20.47 -21.57
C LEU A 87 -9.05 19.96 -20.92
N TYR A 88 -8.09 20.86 -20.67
CA TYR A 88 -6.81 20.50 -20.06
C TYR A 88 -6.96 20.08 -18.60
N GLU A 89 -7.86 20.70 -17.84
CA GLU A 89 -8.19 20.30 -16.48
C GLU A 89 -8.81 18.90 -16.45
N ARG A 90 -9.79 18.63 -17.31
CA ARG A 90 -10.39 17.30 -17.46
C ARG A 90 -9.34 16.25 -17.83
N ASN A 91 -8.50 16.54 -18.81
CA ASN A 91 -7.46 15.60 -19.25
C ASN A 91 -6.40 15.37 -18.17
N TYR A 92 -6.02 16.41 -17.43
CA TYR A 92 -5.17 16.28 -16.24
C TYR A 92 -5.77 15.29 -15.25
N ASN A 93 -7.03 15.50 -14.84
CA ASN A 93 -7.71 14.67 -13.86
C ASN A 93 -7.86 13.21 -14.32
N ILE A 94 -8.23 12.98 -15.60
CA ILE A 94 -8.35 11.64 -16.17
C ILE A 94 -7.00 10.91 -16.16
N HIS A 95 -5.94 11.54 -16.67
CA HIS A 95 -4.62 10.90 -16.73
C HIS A 95 -4.03 10.68 -15.35
N PHE A 96 -4.21 11.63 -14.42
CA PHE A 96 -3.76 11.48 -13.05
C PHE A 96 -4.46 10.30 -12.36
N ASN A 97 -5.79 10.22 -12.47
CA ASN A 97 -6.56 9.12 -11.88
C ASN A 97 -6.21 7.76 -12.49
N ARG A 98 -6.02 7.68 -13.81
CA ARG A 98 -5.54 6.45 -14.47
C ARG A 98 -4.17 6.01 -13.96
N ALA A 99 -3.25 6.95 -13.78
CA ALA A 99 -1.94 6.65 -13.19
C ALA A 99 -2.09 6.09 -11.76
N GLN A 100 -2.93 6.70 -10.91
CA GLN A 100 -3.15 6.20 -9.54
C GLN A 100 -3.75 4.78 -9.54
N ILE A 101 -4.72 4.51 -10.40
CA ILE A 101 -5.34 3.16 -10.53
C ILE A 101 -4.29 2.13 -10.93
N LEU A 102 -3.45 2.41 -11.93
CA LEU A 102 -2.40 1.49 -12.38
C LEU A 102 -1.35 1.22 -11.30
N ILE A 103 -0.99 2.23 -10.50
CA ILE A 103 -0.10 2.06 -9.33
C ILE A 103 -0.76 1.15 -8.27
N ILE A 104 -2.07 1.27 -8.05
CA ILE A 104 -2.78 0.39 -7.11
C ILE A 104 -2.81 -1.05 -7.64
N ILE A 105 -3.13 -1.25 -8.92
CA ILE A 105 -3.15 -2.59 -9.54
C ILE A 105 -1.76 -3.25 -9.50
N SER A 106 -0.69 -2.49 -9.75
CA SER A 106 0.67 -3.04 -9.68
C SER A 106 1.05 -3.49 -8.27
N ASN A 107 0.62 -2.75 -7.23
CA ASN A 107 0.78 -3.20 -5.84
C ASN A 107 0.01 -4.50 -5.56
N VAL A 108 -1.22 -4.63 -6.08
CA VAL A 108 -1.99 -5.87 -5.93
C VAL A 108 -1.25 -7.05 -6.56
N VAL A 109 -0.70 -6.88 -7.77
CA VAL A 109 0.12 -7.93 -8.43
C VAL A 109 1.34 -8.29 -7.59
N ALA A 110 2.06 -7.30 -7.05
CA ALA A 110 3.22 -7.54 -6.20
C ALA A 110 2.85 -8.28 -4.89
N PHE A 111 1.73 -7.93 -4.26
CA PHE A 111 1.25 -8.62 -3.05
C PHE A 111 0.75 -10.03 -3.33
N LEU A 112 0.06 -10.24 -4.46
CA LEU A 112 -0.35 -11.58 -4.89
C LEU A 112 0.87 -12.46 -5.15
N ASN A 113 1.95 -11.93 -5.72
CA ASN A 113 3.21 -12.67 -5.86
C ASN A 113 3.71 -13.16 -4.50
N LEU A 114 3.87 -12.25 -3.54
CA LEU A 114 4.31 -12.62 -2.19
C LEU A 114 3.39 -13.65 -1.52
N PHE A 115 2.07 -13.45 -1.65
CA PHE A 115 1.07 -14.36 -1.12
C PHE A 115 1.21 -15.78 -1.72
N ILE A 116 1.33 -15.89 -3.05
CA ILE A 116 1.47 -17.18 -3.73
C ILE A 116 2.76 -17.90 -3.30
N ILE A 117 3.87 -17.18 -3.17
CA ILE A 117 5.15 -17.76 -2.72
C ILE A 117 5.04 -18.28 -1.27
N VAL A 118 4.41 -17.52 -0.37
CA VAL A 118 4.19 -17.95 1.02
C VAL A 118 3.25 -19.16 1.06
N LEU A 119 2.14 -19.11 0.32
CA LEU A 119 1.15 -20.19 0.24
C LEU A 119 1.77 -21.50 -0.25
N GLY A 120 2.71 -21.43 -1.18
CA GLY A 120 3.39 -22.59 -1.72
C GLY A 120 4.54 -23.12 -0.85
N HIS A 121 4.88 -22.48 0.28
CA HIS A 121 6.09 -22.77 1.06
C HIS A 121 7.40 -22.59 0.27
N GLY A 122 7.51 -21.49 -0.48
CA GLY A 122 8.72 -21.17 -1.24
C GLY A 122 10.00 -21.21 -0.40
N SER A 123 11.07 -21.75 -0.97
CA SER A 123 12.35 -21.86 -0.28
C SER A 123 12.97 -20.49 0.00
N LEU A 124 13.82 -20.42 1.02
CA LEU A 124 14.50 -19.19 1.43
C LEU A 124 15.32 -18.57 0.29
N ASN A 125 15.79 -19.38 -0.66
CA ASN A 125 16.52 -18.92 -1.84
C ASN A 125 15.67 -18.04 -2.78
N VAL A 126 14.34 -18.14 -2.75
CA VAL A 126 13.42 -17.33 -3.58
C VAL A 126 13.05 -16.02 -2.89
N TYR A 127 13.35 -15.87 -1.60
CA TYR A 127 12.90 -14.75 -0.78
C TYR A 127 13.17 -13.38 -1.42
N PHE A 128 14.41 -13.11 -1.83
CA PHE A 128 14.78 -11.84 -2.46
C PHE A 128 14.20 -11.68 -3.86
N ILE A 129 14.04 -12.77 -4.61
CA ILE A 129 13.47 -12.75 -5.97
C ILE A 129 11.99 -12.38 -5.90
N ALA A 130 11.25 -12.93 -4.94
CA ALA A 130 9.84 -12.66 -4.72
C ALA A 130 9.55 -11.21 -4.31
N LEU A 131 10.55 -10.52 -3.73
CA LEU A 131 10.46 -9.10 -3.34
C LEU A 131 10.67 -8.13 -4.51
N ILE A 132 11.23 -8.57 -5.64
CA ILE A 132 11.54 -7.68 -6.77
C ILE A 132 10.30 -6.91 -7.28
N PRO A 133 9.14 -7.55 -7.56
CA PRO A 133 7.93 -6.82 -7.96
C PRO A 133 7.54 -5.74 -6.95
N PHE A 134 7.62 -6.04 -5.66
CA PHE A 134 7.30 -5.09 -4.59
C PHE A 134 8.25 -3.89 -4.61
N CYS A 135 9.56 -4.12 -4.74
CA CYS A 135 10.55 -3.05 -4.86
C CYS A 135 10.27 -2.13 -6.06
N VAL A 136 9.88 -2.69 -7.21
CA VAL A 136 9.49 -1.91 -8.40
C VAL A 136 8.30 -1.00 -8.09
N THR A 137 7.26 -1.52 -7.43
CA THR A 137 6.09 -0.70 -7.04
C THR A 137 6.45 0.39 -6.02
N ALA A 138 7.34 0.09 -5.06
CA ALA A 138 7.80 1.05 -4.07
C ALA A 138 8.55 2.23 -4.70
N ILE A 139 9.43 1.96 -5.68
CA ILE A 139 10.11 3.01 -6.45
C ILE A 139 9.08 3.90 -7.17
N MET A 140 8.07 3.30 -7.81
CA MET A 140 7.03 4.07 -8.48
C MET A 140 6.24 4.95 -7.52
N TYR A 141 5.99 4.50 -6.29
CA TYR A 141 5.30 5.29 -5.27
C TYR A 141 6.10 6.54 -4.88
N ILE A 142 7.43 6.42 -4.77
CA ILE A 142 8.33 7.56 -4.53
C ILE A 142 8.28 8.54 -5.71
N ILE A 143 8.37 8.03 -6.95
CA ILE A 143 8.26 8.85 -8.17
C ILE A 143 6.93 9.60 -8.19
N ASN A 144 5.81 8.92 -7.91
CA ASN A 144 4.47 9.52 -7.87
C ASN A 144 4.41 10.66 -6.85
N GLY A 145 4.90 10.47 -5.62
CA GLY A 145 4.89 11.52 -4.62
C GLY A 145 5.79 12.72 -4.96
N ILE A 146 6.90 12.52 -5.69
CA ILE A 146 7.71 13.63 -6.22
C ILE A 146 6.94 14.39 -7.30
N TYR A 147 6.25 13.68 -8.20
CA TYR A 147 5.50 14.29 -9.30
C TYR A 147 4.28 15.07 -8.80
N ILE A 148 3.56 14.59 -7.79
CA ILE A 148 2.43 15.32 -7.20
C ILE A 148 2.85 16.72 -6.73
N HIS A 149 4.00 16.84 -6.07
CA HIS A 149 4.53 18.14 -5.66
C HIS A 149 5.01 19.01 -6.84
N LYS A 150 5.50 18.40 -7.92
CA LYS A 150 5.87 19.13 -9.14
C LYS A 150 4.64 19.64 -9.91
N ILE A 151 3.53 18.90 -9.85
CA ILE A 151 2.25 19.22 -10.49
C ILE A 151 1.56 20.36 -9.74
N ASP A 152 1.57 20.35 -8.40
CA ASP A 152 1.05 21.45 -7.60
C ASP A 152 2.07 21.80 -6.52
N SER A 153 2.71 22.96 -6.66
CA SER A 153 3.72 23.45 -5.73
C SER A 153 3.18 23.67 -4.32
N ARG A 154 1.86 23.84 -4.16
CA ARG A 154 1.20 23.96 -2.86
C ARG A 154 1.15 22.62 -2.13
N MET A 155 1.12 21.49 -2.85
CA MET A 155 1.11 20.16 -2.23
C MET A 155 2.34 19.99 -1.34
N PRO A 156 2.19 19.41 -0.14
CA PRO A 156 3.33 19.24 0.76
C PRO A 156 4.38 18.31 0.12
N LYS A 157 5.66 18.57 0.42
CA LYS A 157 6.75 17.70 -0.06
C LYS A 157 6.68 16.34 0.62
N LEU A 158 7.11 15.28 -0.07
CA LEU A 158 7.25 13.97 0.56
C LEU A 158 8.09 14.08 1.85
N GLY A 159 7.53 13.57 2.94
CA GLY A 159 8.15 13.60 4.25
C GLY A 159 8.04 14.95 4.97
N GLU A 160 7.26 15.92 4.50
CA GLU A 160 7.04 17.17 5.23
C GLU A 160 6.32 16.94 6.57
N LYS A 161 6.58 17.82 7.57
CA LYS A 161 5.86 17.77 8.85
C LYS A 161 4.40 18.14 8.60
N ASN A 162 3.47 17.40 9.22
CA ASN A 162 2.04 17.58 9.05
C ASN A 162 1.59 17.45 7.57
N TYR A 163 2.22 16.52 6.83
CA TYR A 163 1.92 16.26 5.42
C TYR A 163 0.43 16.04 5.19
N THR A 164 -0.21 15.24 6.03
CA THR A 164 -1.61 14.86 5.88
C THR A 164 -2.54 16.05 6.10
N GLU A 165 -2.30 16.86 7.13
CA GLU A 165 -3.09 18.05 7.46
C GLU A 165 -2.97 19.10 6.37
N LYS A 166 -1.75 19.37 5.89
CA LYS A 166 -1.52 20.31 4.79
C LYS A 166 -2.19 19.86 3.50
N ARG A 167 -2.11 18.57 3.19
CA ARG A 167 -2.78 18.01 2.00
C ARG A 167 -4.30 18.15 2.10
N LEU A 168 -4.88 17.90 3.29
CA LEU A 168 -6.31 18.03 3.52
C LEU A 168 -6.79 19.50 3.43
N SER A 169 -5.98 20.45 3.88
CA SER A 169 -6.33 21.88 3.82
C SER A 169 -6.30 22.48 2.41
N LEU A 170 -5.63 21.82 1.46
CA LEU A 170 -5.55 22.25 0.07
C LEU A 170 -6.69 21.71 -0.80
N MET A 171 -7.43 20.72 -0.29
CA MET A 171 -8.61 20.18 -0.98
C MET A 171 -9.75 21.17 -0.89
N ASP A 172 -10.52 21.27 -1.98
CA ASP A 172 -11.78 21.99 -1.98
C ASP A 172 -12.78 21.35 -0.99
N GLU A 173 -13.79 22.11 -0.54
CA GLU A 173 -14.79 21.69 0.44
C GLU A 173 -15.52 20.41 0.01
N GLY A 174 -15.89 20.33 -1.28
CA GLY A 174 -16.54 19.15 -1.86
C GLY A 174 -15.64 17.91 -1.83
N GLU A 175 -14.38 18.05 -2.28
CA GLU A 175 -13.40 16.97 -2.27
C GLU A 175 -13.07 16.50 -0.85
N ARG A 176 -12.95 17.45 0.08
CA ARG A 176 -12.70 17.18 1.49
C ARG A 176 -13.87 16.42 2.12
N HIS A 177 -15.11 16.83 1.84
CA HIS A 177 -16.31 16.13 2.31
C HIS A 177 -16.34 14.68 1.83
N ILE A 178 -16.16 14.45 0.52
CA ILE A 178 -16.15 13.11 -0.08
C ILE A 178 -15.02 12.26 0.51
N THR A 179 -13.82 12.83 0.65
CA THR A 179 -12.64 12.14 1.20
C THR A 179 -12.88 11.70 2.63
N LEU A 180 -13.36 12.59 3.50
CA LEU A 180 -13.62 12.27 4.91
C LEU A 180 -14.73 11.23 5.07
N LYS A 181 -15.82 11.35 4.29
CA LYS A 181 -16.92 10.38 4.29
C LYS A 181 -16.44 9.00 3.82
N SER A 182 -15.61 8.96 2.77
CA SER A 182 -15.00 7.72 2.27
C SER A 182 -14.08 7.09 3.32
N LEU A 183 -13.21 7.88 3.95
CA LEU A 183 -12.30 7.41 5.01
C LEU A 183 -13.06 6.80 6.19
N PHE A 184 -14.16 7.42 6.61
CA PHE A 184 -15.00 6.87 7.68
C PHE A 184 -15.60 5.52 7.29
N LYS A 185 -16.16 5.41 6.08
CA LYS A 185 -16.70 4.15 5.55
C LYS A 185 -15.62 3.06 5.48
N VAL A 186 -14.43 3.40 4.97
CA VAL A 186 -13.29 2.48 4.90
C VAL A 186 -12.88 2.02 6.30
N ASN A 187 -12.77 2.92 7.28
CA ASN A 187 -12.40 2.56 8.64
C ASN A 187 -13.36 1.50 9.25
N VAL A 188 -14.67 1.69 9.08
CA VAL A 188 -15.67 0.71 9.56
C VAL A 188 -15.47 -0.64 8.86
N VAL A 189 -15.32 -0.66 7.54
CA VAL A 189 -15.08 -1.90 6.77
C VAL A 189 -13.77 -2.58 7.20
N THR A 190 -12.70 -1.82 7.43
CA THR A 190 -11.41 -2.34 7.90
C THR A 190 -11.54 -2.99 9.27
N ILE A 191 -12.25 -2.36 10.22
CA ILE A 191 -12.50 -2.95 11.54
C ILE A 191 -13.26 -4.27 11.40
N SER A 192 -14.32 -4.31 10.59
CA SER A 192 -15.09 -5.53 10.34
C SER A 192 -14.22 -6.65 9.74
N LEU A 193 -13.37 -6.33 8.76
CA LEU A 193 -12.46 -7.30 8.14
C LEU A 193 -11.39 -7.80 9.11
N ILE A 194 -10.88 -6.96 10.02
CA ILE A 194 -9.92 -7.38 11.04
C ILE A 194 -10.58 -8.38 12.00
N ILE A 195 -11.79 -8.08 12.50
CA ILE A 195 -12.55 -9.00 13.36
C ILE A 195 -12.76 -10.33 12.65
N PHE A 196 -13.21 -10.28 11.40
CA PHE A 196 -13.42 -11.47 10.57
C PHE A 196 -12.12 -12.27 10.37
N GLY A 197 -11.00 -11.58 10.11
CA GLY A 197 -9.68 -12.21 9.97
C GLY A 197 -9.22 -12.92 11.24
N ILE A 198 -9.45 -12.35 12.43
CA ILE A 198 -9.14 -12.99 13.71
C ILE A 198 -9.97 -14.28 13.88
N VAL A 199 -11.27 -14.23 13.58
CA VAL A 199 -12.17 -15.41 13.66
C VAL A 199 -11.72 -16.51 12.70
N ILE A 200 -11.35 -16.17 11.46
CA ILE A 200 -10.84 -17.15 10.49
C ILE A 200 -9.53 -17.77 10.97
N LEU A 201 -8.57 -16.97 11.44
CA LEU A 201 -7.29 -17.49 11.92
C LEU A 201 -7.46 -18.39 13.14
N TYR A 202 -8.39 -18.04 14.05
CA TYR A 202 -8.76 -18.90 15.17
C TYR A 202 -9.34 -20.22 14.70
N ALA A 203 -10.36 -20.19 13.83
CA ALA A 203 -11.00 -21.40 13.30
C ALA A 203 -10.00 -22.29 12.56
N TYR A 204 -9.16 -21.70 11.69
CA TYR A 204 -8.10 -22.41 11.00
C TYR A 204 -7.11 -23.04 11.99
N SER A 205 -6.70 -22.29 13.02
CA SER A 205 -5.77 -22.79 14.03
C SER A 205 -6.32 -23.98 14.80
N MET A 206 -7.59 -23.93 15.22
CA MET A 206 -8.25 -25.03 15.93
C MET A 206 -8.49 -26.25 15.04
N LEU A 207 -8.90 -26.06 13.78
CA LEU A 207 -9.21 -27.16 12.86
C LEU A 207 -7.96 -27.88 12.34
N THR A 208 -6.85 -27.15 12.16
CA THR A 208 -5.61 -27.69 11.58
C THR A 208 -4.53 -28.00 12.61
N ASN A 209 -4.76 -27.65 13.89
CA ASN A 209 -3.73 -27.62 14.95
C ASN A 209 -2.49 -26.78 14.58
N SER A 210 -2.59 -25.90 13.57
CA SER A 210 -1.53 -24.98 13.16
C SER A 210 -1.56 -23.74 14.03
N ASN A 211 -0.42 -23.33 14.58
CA ASN A 211 -0.36 -22.15 15.44
C ASN A 211 -0.39 -20.85 14.62
N GLN A 212 -1.54 -20.15 14.62
CA GLN A 212 -1.73 -18.84 13.97
C GLN A 212 -1.71 -17.67 14.94
N SER A 213 -1.26 -17.89 16.19
CA SER A 213 -1.30 -16.88 17.26
C SER A 213 -0.59 -15.58 16.90
N ILE A 214 0.50 -15.64 16.13
CA ILE A 214 1.24 -14.46 15.66
C ILE A 214 0.37 -13.60 14.73
N GLY A 215 -0.29 -14.21 13.74
CA GLY A 215 -1.17 -13.50 12.82
C GLY A 215 -2.34 -12.85 13.56
N MET A 216 -2.91 -13.57 14.53
CA MET A 216 -3.96 -13.03 15.39
C MET A 216 -3.47 -11.86 16.24
N LEU A 217 -2.29 -11.96 16.85
CA LEU A 217 -1.71 -10.89 17.66
C LEU A 217 -1.49 -9.61 16.85
N VAL A 218 -0.98 -9.73 15.62
CA VAL A 218 -0.82 -8.58 14.71
C VAL A 218 -2.17 -7.94 14.40
N LEU A 219 -3.19 -8.72 14.06
CA LEU A 219 -4.53 -8.21 13.79
C LEU A 219 -5.16 -7.53 15.01
N ILE A 220 -4.96 -8.07 16.22
CA ILE A 220 -5.42 -7.49 17.48
C ILE A 220 -4.74 -6.13 17.73
N ILE A 221 -3.42 -6.02 17.53
CA ILE A 221 -2.71 -4.74 17.66
C ILE A 221 -3.28 -3.69 16.70
N ILE A 222 -3.53 -4.07 15.45
CA ILE A 222 -4.11 -3.18 14.43
C ILE A 222 -5.53 -2.76 14.84
N PHE A 223 -6.34 -3.69 15.34
CA PHE A 223 -7.70 -3.41 15.83
C PHE A 223 -7.68 -2.40 16.99
N ILE A 224 -6.84 -2.63 17.99
CA ILE A 224 -6.69 -1.74 19.16
C ILE A 224 -6.26 -0.36 18.70
N TYR A 225 -5.24 -0.27 17.86
CA TYR A 225 -4.72 1.02 17.38
C TYR A 225 -5.78 1.81 16.61
N ASN A 226 -6.50 1.18 15.67
CA ASN A 226 -7.54 1.86 14.88
C ASN A 226 -8.73 2.30 15.75
N SER A 227 -9.20 1.42 16.64
CA SER A 227 -10.39 1.69 17.47
C SER A 227 -10.11 2.76 18.54
N LEU A 228 -8.99 2.65 19.26
CA LEU A 228 -8.65 3.60 20.33
C LEU A 228 -8.26 4.97 19.79
N THR A 229 -7.53 5.05 18.67
CA THR A 229 -7.13 6.33 18.09
C THR A 229 -8.34 7.17 17.71
N TYR A 230 -9.38 6.55 17.15
CA TYR A 230 -10.63 7.23 16.82
C TYR A 230 -11.33 7.72 18.10
N THR A 231 -11.60 6.81 19.03
CA THR A 231 -12.34 7.13 20.26
C THR A 231 -11.65 8.19 21.10
N PHE A 232 -10.32 8.13 21.27
CA PHE A 232 -9.58 9.13 22.04
C PHE A 232 -9.57 10.50 21.37
N LYS A 233 -9.53 10.58 20.03
CA LYS A 233 -9.63 11.85 19.33
C LYS A 233 -11.00 12.50 19.50
N VAL A 234 -12.07 11.72 19.41
CA VAL A 234 -13.44 12.21 19.64
C VAL A 234 -13.61 12.66 21.10
N ALA A 235 -13.19 11.85 22.06
CA ALA A 235 -13.28 12.19 23.48
C ALA A 235 -12.49 13.46 23.84
N LYS A 236 -11.32 13.66 23.21
CA LYS A 236 -10.52 14.88 23.40
C LYS A 236 -11.21 16.12 22.81
N TYR A 237 -11.91 15.99 21.68
CA TYR A 237 -12.63 17.10 21.07
C TYR A 237 -13.75 17.61 21.99
N TYR A 238 -14.50 16.73 22.63
CA TYR A 238 -15.60 17.10 23.55
C TYR A 238 -15.17 17.50 24.96
N LYS A 239 -13.87 17.37 25.30
CA LYS A 239 -13.31 17.84 26.57
C LYS A 239 -12.77 19.27 26.51
N ASN A 240 -12.63 19.82 25.29
CA ASN A 240 -12.25 21.21 25.02
C ASN A 240 -13.47 22.00 24.58
#